data_AF-A0A8X6YF18-F1
#
_entry.id   AF-A0A8X6YF18-F1
#
_cell.length_a   1.000
_cell.length_b   1.000
_cell.length_c   1.000
_cell.angle_alpha   90.00
_cell.angle_beta   90.00
_cell.angle_gamma   90.00
#
_symmetry.space_group_name_H-M   'P 1'
#
loop_
_entity.id
_entity.type
_entity.pdbx_description
1 polymer ?
#
loop_
_entity_poly.entity_id
_entity_poly.type
_entity_poly.pdbx_seq_one_letter_code
_entity_poly.pdbx_strand_id
1 'polypeptide(L)'
;MCFVLRSNLLESRDFLAKISLKIPWIEIMKNISETKSPEYVRNTLVTLGKLLIISGLDVSLTKSNVHQNNLKALEELSWHFISLDDTDALLQLYYSTSDPMSLLNEEQQNNSDVYVLQFLKIVCCMIVTPNAVDHPHANDKRLLYLHMYITALTKCVNDENELILKNPEKFQKILPSIFTDIEKIIAAVVKPEQQMSFALPLVNEAVGLLNKIIDSKIEGIVIDSILLWLKANPRSPLLLPCLQTACRSLNQMTSAVMIVECCIATRFNTDIHQPSDAAAIWQLILSSFKIRCSMMDEFIHACVNKNALLTLYCYLLEKIPKTTDSENKKLLLFDVVSWIDRCEVKEMDEAKYLLLWDKILELSIMLAHENNLQSVKNALSKFCEKISILGEDRCNDGFLGFVGFGRSSPFSVNFRFLCRIVVAFLLLQMPLNASLRLQPMDPGLLPVMEIKNNPCVSSNSSEPSPSSDALKAVENVKTLLRNKPYSALRDLVNSAIEFIADPRHCLNEGRILLKDYALHVFPKQYFLYALG
;
A
#
# COMPACT_ATOMS: atom_id res chain seq x y z
N MET A 1 15.71 46.11 24.53
CA MET A 1 14.68 45.07 24.34
C MET A 1 15.18 43.68 24.77
N CYS A 2 16.39 43.25 24.37
CA CYS A 2 17.02 41.98 24.81
C CYS A 2 17.12 41.78 26.34
N PHE A 3 17.15 42.84 27.16
CA PHE A 3 17.17 42.73 28.62
C PHE A 3 15.81 42.38 29.25
N VAL A 4 14.69 42.73 28.63
CA VAL A 4 13.32 42.42 29.13
C VAL A 4 12.99 40.93 28.97
N LEU A 5 13.75 40.24 28.13
CA LEU A 5 13.56 38.81 27.82
C LEU A 5 14.32 37.88 28.78
N ARG A 6 14.99 38.43 29.81
CA ARG A 6 15.66 37.67 30.89
C ARG A 6 14.75 37.41 32.09
N SER A 7 13.59 38.06 32.18
CA SER A 7 12.55 37.83 33.19
C SER A 7 11.48 36.85 32.71
N ASN A 8 10.62 36.36 33.61
CA ASN A 8 9.59 35.36 33.33
C ASN A 8 8.66 35.82 32.18
N LEU A 9 8.92 35.32 30.98
CA LEU A 9 8.35 35.79 29.71
C LEU A 9 6.81 35.73 29.67
N LEU A 10 6.23 34.80 30.44
CA LEU A 10 4.78 34.60 30.53
C LEU A 10 4.08 35.73 31.30
N GLU A 11 4.73 36.32 32.31
CA GLU A 11 4.16 37.39 33.14
C GLU A 11 4.04 38.71 32.38
N SER A 12 4.85 38.91 31.34
CA SER A 12 4.86 40.12 30.51
C SER A 12 4.23 39.91 29.12
N ARG A 13 3.51 38.80 28.90
CA ARG A 13 2.96 38.39 27.60
C ARG A 13 2.21 39.51 26.89
N ASP A 14 1.19 40.08 27.53
CA ASP A 14 0.29 41.06 26.90
C ASP A 14 1.02 42.36 26.52
N PHE A 15 2.05 42.75 27.28
CA PHE A 15 2.89 43.91 26.98
C PHE A 15 3.84 43.62 25.81
N LEU A 16 4.53 42.48 25.86
CA LEU A 16 5.46 42.05 24.82
C LEU A 16 4.75 41.84 23.48
N ALA A 17 3.54 41.29 23.50
CA ALA A 17 2.74 41.06 22.30
C ALA A 17 2.29 42.35 21.62
N LYS A 18 1.93 43.39 22.39
CA LYS A 18 1.58 44.71 21.85
C LYS A 18 2.78 45.46 21.24
N ILE A 19 3.97 45.21 21.75
CA ILE A 19 5.20 45.86 21.26
C ILE A 19 5.79 45.11 20.06
N SER A 20 5.80 43.78 20.10
CA SER A 20 6.38 42.94 19.05
C SER A 20 5.75 43.24 17.68
N LEU A 21 4.45 43.53 17.63
CA LEU A 21 3.73 43.83 16.38
C LEU A 21 4.03 45.20 15.77
N LYS A 22 4.61 46.12 16.54
CA LYS A 22 4.91 47.49 16.08
C LYS A 22 6.32 47.63 15.51
N ILE A 23 7.11 46.57 15.58
CA ILE A 23 8.52 46.60 15.21
C ILE A 23 8.67 46.05 13.78
N PRO A 24 9.37 46.76 12.87
CA PRO A 24 9.63 46.27 11.51
C PRO A 24 10.72 45.19 11.53
N TRP A 25 10.38 44.01 12.07
CA TRP A 25 11.33 42.93 12.31
C TRP A 25 12.06 42.47 11.04
N ILE A 26 11.39 42.49 9.89
CA ILE A 26 11.99 42.05 8.62
C ILE A 26 13.15 42.95 8.20
N GLU A 27 12.93 44.27 8.21
CA GLU A 27 13.96 45.25 7.88
C GLU A 27 15.13 45.20 8.87
N ILE A 28 14.81 45.08 10.16
CA ILE A 28 15.81 44.96 11.22
C ILE A 28 16.64 43.69 11.04
N MET A 29 16.00 42.55 10.77
CA MET A 29 16.69 41.29 10.57
C MET A 29 17.53 41.30 9.31
N LYS A 30 17.08 41.91 8.22
CA LYS A 30 17.88 42.06 6.99
C LYS A 30 19.17 42.85 7.27
N ASN A 31 19.06 44.00 7.94
CA ASN A 31 20.22 44.80 8.33
C ASN A 31 21.16 44.04 9.30
N ILE A 32 20.61 43.33 10.28
CA ILE A 32 21.40 42.51 11.21
C ILE A 32 22.14 41.39 10.48
N SER A 33 21.48 40.68 9.56
CA SER A 33 22.10 39.63 8.76
C SER A 33 23.24 40.13 7.87
N GLU A 34 23.16 41.38 7.39
CA GLU A 34 24.21 41.99 6.55
C GLU A 34 25.38 42.56 7.38
N THR A 35 25.16 42.96 8.64
CA THR A 35 26.13 43.76 9.41
C THR A 35 26.69 43.09 10.66
N LYS A 36 26.16 41.95 11.10
CA LYS A 36 26.51 41.31 12.38
C LYS A 36 27.07 39.89 12.20
N SER A 37 27.66 39.36 13.27
CA SER A 37 28.17 37.98 13.27
C SER A 37 27.03 36.95 13.21
N PRO A 38 27.27 35.74 12.66
CA PRO A 38 26.26 34.68 12.60
C PRO A 38 25.66 34.32 13.97
N GLU A 39 26.47 34.36 15.03
CA GLU A 39 26.01 34.12 16.40
C GLU A 39 25.01 35.19 16.87
N TYR A 40 25.26 36.46 16.54
CA TYR A 40 24.34 37.55 16.86
C TYR A 40 23.03 37.43 16.06
N VAL A 41 23.12 37.06 14.78
CA VAL A 41 21.95 36.78 13.93
C VAL A 41 21.12 35.65 14.54
N ARG A 42 21.75 34.52 14.89
CA ARG A 42 21.12 33.38 15.57
C ARG A 42 20.39 33.81 16.86
N ASN A 43 21.09 34.47 17.78
CA ASN A 43 20.51 34.90 19.06
C ASN A 43 19.31 35.84 18.88
N THR A 44 19.36 36.70 17.87
CA THR A 44 18.27 37.62 17.52
C THR A 44 17.08 36.86 16.93
N LEU A 45 17.31 35.92 16.02
CA LEU A 45 16.25 35.06 15.45
C LEU A 45 15.56 34.20 16.51
N VAL A 46 16.30 33.60 17.44
CA VAL A 46 15.74 32.82 18.56
C VAL A 46 14.86 33.71 19.43
N THR A 47 15.35 34.92 19.73
CA THR A 47 14.60 35.91 20.51
C THR A 47 13.30 36.32 19.81
N LEU A 48 13.38 36.61 18.51
CA LEU A 48 12.23 36.91 17.68
C LEU A 48 11.23 35.76 17.67
N GLY A 49 11.71 34.51 17.51
CA GLY A 49 10.86 33.32 17.54
C GLY A 49 10.09 33.17 18.85
N LYS A 50 10.75 33.35 20.00
CA LYS A 50 10.08 33.33 21.33
C LYS A 50 8.99 34.41 21.42
N LEU A 51 9.30 35.62 20.96
CA LEU A 51 8.34 36.72 20.95
C LEU A 51 7.14 36.41 20.05
N LEU A 52 7.36 35.87 18.84
CA LEU A 52 6.30 35.54 17.90
C LEU A 52 5.37 34.43 18.41
N ILE A 53 5.91 33.41 19.08
CA ILE A 53 5.12 32.34 19.73
C ILE A 53 4.24 32.95 20.84
N ILE A 54 4.85 33.67 21.78
CA ILE A 54 4.14 34.27 22.91
C ILE A 54 3.06 35.27 22.45
N SER A 55 3.37 36.06 21.42
CA SER A 55 2.43 37.04 20.85
C SER A 55 1.32 36.36 20.06
N GLY A 56 1.63 35.28 19.34
CA GLY A 56 0.67 34.52 18.54
C GLY A 56 -0.35 33.78 19.40
N LEU A 57 0.00 33.40 20.63
CA LEU A 57 -0.91 32.81 21.61
C LEU A 57 -1.92 33.83 22.20
N ASP A 58 -1.78 35.13 21.92
CA ASP A 58 -2.74 36.16 22.35
C ASP A 58 -3.88 36.31 21.32
N VAL A 59 -5.04 35.73 21.66
CA VAL A 59 -6.28 35.73 20.86
C VAL A 59 -6.76 37.14 20.49
N SER A 60 -6.43 38.16 21.30
CA SER A 60 -6.86 39.54 21.04
C SER A 60 -6.15 40.16 19.84
N LEU A 61 -4.93 39.70 19.53
CA LEU A 61 -4.08 40.25 18.49
C LEU A 61 -4.25 39.51 17.15
N THR A 62 -4.48 38.20 17.18
CA THR A 62 -4.66 37.36 15.98
C THR A 62 -5.92 37.69 15.19
N LYS A 63 -6.99 38.17 15.83
CA LYS A 63 -8.23 38.64 15.18
C LYS A 63 -8.09 39.90 14.33
N SER A 64 -6.97 40.63 14.44
CA SER A 64 -6.78 41.92 13.75
C SER A 64 -6.23 41.81 12.31
N ASN A 65 -6.03 40.60 11.78
CA ASN A 65 -5.36 40.30 10.49
C ASN A 65 -3.91 40.82 10.33
N VAL A 66 -3.36 41.53 11.32
CA VAL A 66 -1.98 42.08 11.30
C VAL A 66 -0.94 40.96 11.21
N HIS A 67 -1.24 39.78 11.75
CA HIS A 67 -0.33 38.62 11.76
C HIS A 67 -0.26 37.88 10.41
N GLN A 68 -1.38 37.74 9.69
CA GLN A 68 -1.45 36.93 8.46
C GLN A 68 -0.63 37.55 7.32
N ASN A 69 -0.55 38.89 7.25
CA ASN A 69 0.26 39.60 6.25
C ASN A 69 1.78 39.46 6.49
N ASN A 70 2.21 39.05 7.69
CA ASN A 70 3.62 38.96 8.06
C ASN A 70 4.25 37.58 7.82
N LEU A 71 3.47 36.50 7.69
CA LEU A 71 4.02 35.14 7.54
C LEU A 71 4.91 35.02 6.30
N LYS A 72 4.44 35.52 5.14
CA LYS A 72 5.23 35.50 3.90
C LYS A 72 6.56 36.24 4.05
N ALA A 73 6.56 37.35 4.79
CA ALA A 73 7.79 38.10 5.04
C ALA A 73 8.72 37.37 6.01
N LEU A 74 8.19 36.57 6.94
CA LEU A 74 9.00 35.72 7.82
C LEU A 74 9.68 34.59 7.04
N GLU A 75 9.12 34.10 5.94
CA GLU A 75 9.76 33.08 5.09
C GLU A 75 11.08 33.56 4.46
N GLU A 76 11.25 34.88 4.29
CA GLU A 76 12.47 35.49 3.73
C GLU A 76 13.64 35.51 4.72
N LEU A 77 13.38 35.29 6.02
CA LEU A 77 14.41 35.33 7.05
C LEU A 77 15.27 34.05 7.04
N SER A 78 16.53 34.20 7.46
CA SER A 78 17.52 33.12 7.48
C SER A 78 17.37 32.17 8.69
N TRP A 79 16.20 31.55 8.84
CA TRP A 79 15.90 30.61 9.94
C TRP A 79 16.85 29.40 10.03
N HIS A 80 17.60 29.12 8.96
CA HIS A 80 18.64 28.10 8.94
C HIS A 80 19.78 28.36 9.95
N PHE A 81 20.02 29.61 10.39
CA PHE A 81 21.02 29.93 11.42
C PHE A 81 20.66 29.45 12.83
N ILE A 82 19.39 29.12 13.10
CA ILE A 82 18.97 28.58 14.39
C ILE A 82 19.48 27.14 14.53
N SER A 83 20.03 26.76 15.69
CA SER A 83 20.49 25.39 15.92
C SER A 83 19.32 24.41 16.13
N LEU A 84 19.61 23.11 16.14
CA LEU A 84 18.61 22.10 16.50
C LEU A 84 18.11 22.29 17.94
N ASP A 85 19.02 22.54 18.90
CA ASP A 85 18.67 22.77 20.31
C ASP A 85 17.77 23.99 20.52
N ASP A 86 18.04 25.09 19.81
CA ASP A 86 17.19 26.28 19.87
C ASP A 86 15.82 26.02 19.24
N THR A 87 15.78 25.20 18.17
CA THR A 87 14.53 24.79 17.53
C THR A 87 13.68 23.96 18.48
N ASP A 88 14.30 23.01 19.20
CA ASP A 88 13.63 22.24 20.26
C ASP A 88 13.08 23.16 21.35
N ALA A 89 13.89 24.10 21.85
CA ALA A 89 13.44 25.05 22.87
C ALA A 89 12.24 25.90 22.43
N LEU A 90 12.17 26.30 21.15
CA LEU A 90 11.01 27.01 20.59
C LEU A 90 9.77 26.12 20.51
N LEU A 91 9.92 24.86 20.08
CA LEU A 91 8.82 23.90 20.04
C LEU A 91 8.28 23.60 21.45
N GLN A 92 9.17 23.36 22.41
CA GLN A 92 8.80 23.15 23.82
C GLN A 92 8.04 24.35 24.40
N LEU A 93 8.46 25.57 24.07
CA LEU A 93 7.76 26.79 24.51
C LEU A 93 6.30 26.82 24.02
N TYR A 94 6.07 26.46 22.75
CA TYR A 94 4.72 26.38 22.21
C TYR A 94 3.90 25.26 22.86
N TYR A 95 4.39 24.01 22.80
CA TYR A 95 3.62 22.85 23.27
C TYR A 95 3.38 22.83 24.80
N SER A 96 4.20 23.52 25.60
CA SER A 96 3.97 23.68 27.04
C SER A 96 2.89 24.72 27.38
N THR A 97 2.50 25.56 26.43
CA THR A 97 1.57 26.68 26.65
C THR A 97 0.30 26.60 25.80
N SER A 98 0.28 25.78 24.75
CA SER A 98 -0.87 25.55 23.86
C SER A 98 -1.85 24.51 24.40
N ASP A 99 -3.13 24.65 24.06
CA ASP A 99 -4.13 23.59 24.23
C ASP A 99 -3.94 22.52 23.13
N PRO A 100 -3.74 21.23 23.47
CA PRO A 100 -3.64 20.15 22.48
C PRO A 100 -4.82 20.06 21.50
N MET A 101 -6.02 20.50 21.91
CA MET A 101 -7.21 20.50 21.05
C MET A 101 -7.16 21.52 19.91
N SER A 102 -6.24 22.49 19.98
CA SER A 102 -5.99 23.45 18.90
C SER A 102 -5.58 22.75 17.59
N LEU A 103 -4.90 21.60 17.69
CA LEU A 103 -4.43 20.80 16.55
C LEU A 103 -5.60 20.25 15.70
N LEU A 104 -6.77 20.03 16.30
CA LEU A 104 -7.95 19.53 15.58
C LEU A 104 -8.69 20.63 14.80
N ASN A 105 -8.31 21.90 14.98
CA ASN A 105 -9.00 23.06 14.42
C ASN A 105 -8.09 23.91 13.51
N GLU A 106 -7.06 23.31 12.90
CA GLU A 106 -6.09 24.03 12.03
C GLU A 106 -6.74 24.82 10.88
N GLU A 107 -7.96 24.48 10.45
CA GLU A 107 -8.67 25.16 9.36
C GLU A 107 -9.36 26.47 9.78
N GLN A 108 -9.46 26.77 11.08
CA GLN A 108 -10.11 28.00 11.54
C GLN A 108 -9.14 29.18 11.47
N GLN A 109 -9.28 30.02 10.42
CA GLN A 109 -8.46 31.22 10.17
C GLN A 109 -8.35 32.21 11.35
N ASN A 110 -9.26 32.13 12.33
CA ASN A 110 -9.30 32.99 13.51
C ASN A 110 -8.67 32.38 14.77
N ASN A 111 -8.01 31.22 14.66
CA ASN A 111 -7.35 30.56 15.78
C ASN A 111 -5.89 31.03 15.89
N SER A 112 -5.51 31.49 17.08
CA SER A 112 -4.14 31.89 17.45
C SER A 112 -3.10 30.83 17.16
N ASP A 113 -3.45 29.57 17.40
CA ASP A 113 -2.53 28.45 17.25
C ASP A 113 -2.16 28.18 15.78
N VAL A 114 -3.07 28.49 14.83
CA VAL A 114 -2.80 28.30 13.39
C VAL A 114 -1.64 29.14 12.92
N TYR A 115 -1.58 30.40 13.37
CA TYR A 115 -0.46 31.30 13.03
C TYR A 115 0.86 30.77 13.60
N VAL A 116 0.86 30.34 14.86
CA VAL A 116 2.08 29.86 15.52
C VAL A 116 2.55 28.55 14.90
N LEU A 117 1.65 27.62 14.58
CA LEU A 117 1.97 26.37 13.88
C LEU A 117 2.54 26.63 12.49
N GLN A 118 1.95 27.55 11.72
CA GLN A 118 2.50 27.95 10.41
C GLN A 118 3.90 28.56 10.55
N PHE A 119 4.11 29.43 11.54
CA PHE A 119 5.43 29.97 11.86
C PHE A 119 6.43 28.86 12.22
N LEU A 120 6.05 27.92 13.09
CA LEU A 120 6.89 26.80 13.47
C LEU A 120 7.24 25.91 12.27
N LYS A 121 6.33 25.74 11.29
CA LYS A 121 6.63 25.06 10.03
C LYS A 121 7.73 25.80 9.24
N ILE A 122 7.76 27.13 9.24
CA ILE A 122 8.86 27.92 8.63
C ILE A 122 10.18 27.60 9.33
N VAL A 123 10.24 27.74 10.66
CA VAL A 123 11.46 27.53 11.46
C VAL A 123 12.00 26.11 11.29
N CYS A 124 11.11 25.12 11.25
CA CYS A 124 11.45 23.71 11.16
C CYS A 124 11.61 23.20 9.73
N CYS A 125 11.61 24.09 8.73
CA CYS A 125 11.77 23.73 7.32
C CYS A 125 10.67 22.78 6.79
N MET A 126 9.47 22.84 7.36
CA MET A 126 8.27 22.10 6.96
C MET A 126 7.44 22.83 5.88
N ILE A 127 8.04 23.79 5.18
CA ILE A 127 7.51 24.43 3.98
C ILE A 127 8.62 24.57 2.94
N VAL A 128 8.24 24.73 1.68
CA VAL A 128 9.18 25.00 0.58
C VAL A 128 9.50 26.49 0.57
N THR A 129 10.74 26.87 0.86
CA THR A 129 11.23 28.25 0.73
C THR A 129 12.22 28.37 -0.43
N PRO A 130 12.39 29.58 -1.03
CA PRO A 130 13.28 29.79 -2.17
C PRO A 130 14.75 29.34 -1.94
N ASN A 131 15.19 29.27 -0.68
CA ASN A 131 16.56 28.92 -0.30
C ASN A 131 16.69 27.51 0.33
N ALA A 132 15.64 26.67 0.27
CA ALA A 132 15.53 25.45 1.07
C ALA A 132 16.50 24.31 0.74
N VAL A 133 17.21 24.36 -0.41
CA VAL A 133 17.90 23.20 -1.02
C VAL A 133 19.18 22.78 -0.28
N ASP A 134 19.86 23.68 0.43
CA ASP A 134 21.20 23.40 0.99
C ASP A 134 21.34 23.71 2.50
N HIS A 135 20.26 23.58 3.27
CA HIS A 135 20.32 23.86 4.72
C HIS A 135 20.83 22.66 5.53
N PRO A 136 21.95 22.80 6.26
CA PRO A 136 22.40 21.78 7.21
C PRO A 136 21.30 21.48 8.25
N HIS A 137 21.12 20.21 8.61
CA HIS A 137 20.12 19.76 9.60
C HIS A 137 18.65 20.06 9.27
N ALA A 138 18.32 20.45 8.04
CA ALA A 138 16.91 20.70 7.68
C ALA A 138 16.02 19.48 7.91
N ASN A 139 16.52 18.27 7.59
CA ASN A 139 15.76 17.05 7.84
C ASN A 139 15.60 16.72 9.33
N ASP A 140 16.62 17.02 10.13
CA ASP A 140 16.57 16.82 11.59
C ASP A 140 15.55 17.75 12.24
N LYS A 141 15.50 19.02 11.80
CA LYS A 141 14.48 19.99 12.24
C LYS A 141 13.06 19.57 11.85
N ARG A 142 12.87 19.06 10.62
CA ARG A 142 11.57 18.52 10.16
C ARG A 142 11.12 17.34 11.02
N LEU A 143 12.04 16.42 11.31
CA LEU A 143 11.76 15.26 12.14
C LEU A 143 11.41 15.69 13.58
N LEU A 144 12.14 16.65 14.14
CA LEU A 144 11.86 17.20 15.47
C LEU A 144 10.47 17.86 15.56
N TYR A 145 10.09 18.64 14.54
CA TYR A 145 8.74 19.19 14.44
C TYR A 145 7.68 18.09 14.44
N LEU A 146 7.83 17.08 13.58
CA LEU A 146 6.88 15.97 13.50
C LEU A 146 6.82 15.20 14.82
N HIS A 147 7.95 14.96 15.46
CA HIS A 147 7.99 14.27 16.75
C HIS A 147 7.17 14.99 17.82
N MET A 148 7.36 16.31 17.95
CA MET A 148 6.62 17.13 18.90
C MET A 148 5.12 17.19 18.54
N TYR A 149 4.81 17.36 17.26
CA TYR A 149 3.44 17.39 16.76
C TYR A 149 2.69 16.08 17.00
N ILE A 150 3.28 14.94 16.62
CA ILE A 150 2.68 13.62 16.80
C ILE A 150 2.56 13.26 18.29
N THR A 151 3.50 13.69 19.13
CA THR A 151 3.42 13.50 20.59
C THR A 151 2.26 14.28 21.19
N ALA A 152 2.09 15.56 20.82
CA ALA A 152 0.96 16.36 21.25
C ALA A 152 -0.38 15.81 20.72
N LEU A 153 -0.41 15.36 19.46
CA LEU A 153 -1.58 14.73 18.85
C LEU A 153 -1.95 13.42 19.56
N THR A 154 -0.97 12.60 19.92
CA THR A 154 -1.19 11.36 20.68
C THR A 154 -1.85 11.66 22.02
N LYS A 155 -1.37 12.70 22.73
CA LYS A 155 -1.99 13.15 23.99
C LYS A 155 -3.43 13.60 23.76
N CYS A 156 -3.66 14.42 22.73
CA CYS A 156 -5.01 14.87 22.35
C CYS A 156 -5.95 13.70 22.06
N VAL A 157 -5.49 12.68 21.31
CA VAL A 157 -6.28 11.46 21.06
C VAL A 157 -6.64 10.79 22.38
N ASN A 158 -5.66 10.50 23.22
CA ASN A 158 -5.89 9.76 24.46
C ASN A 158 -6.79 10.49 25.46
N ASP A 159 -6.69 11.82 25.54
CA ASP A 159 -7.46 12.64 26.47
C ASP A 159 -8.89 12.92 25.96
N GLU A 160 -9.10 13.03 24.64
CA GLU A 160 -10.34 13.58 24.04
C GLU A 160 -11.01 12.61 23.03
N ASN A 161 -10.84 11.30 23.23
CA ASN A 161 -11.37 10.23 22.37
C ASN A 161 -12.85 10.43 21.98
N GLU A 162 -13.72 10.79 22.93
CA GLU A 162 -15.16 10.98 22.65
C GLU A 162 -15.44 12.12 21.67
N LEU A 163 -14.68 13.22 21.75
CA LEU A 163 -14.86 14.37 20.87
C LEU A 163 -14.42 14.04 19.44
N ILE A 164 -13.33 13.27 19.30
CA ILE A 164 -12.84 12.79 18.01
C ILE A 164 -13.88 11.86 17.37
N LEU A 165 -14.45 10.94 18.15
CA LEU A 165 -15.48 10.03 17.64
C LEU A 165 -16.78 10.77 17.25
N LYS A 166 -17.10 11.91 17.88
CA LYS A 166 -18.22 12.77 17.49
C LYS A 166 -17.95 13.58 16.22
N ASN A 167 -16.69 13.90 15.93
CA ASN A 167 -16.29 14.72 14.78
C ASN A 167 -15.08 14.12 14.03
N PRO A 168 -15.21 12.90 13.46
CA PRO A 168 -14.08 12.17 12.90
C PRO A 168 -13.44 12.89 11.71
N GLU A 169 -14.22 13.66 10.94
CA GLU A 169 -13.76 14.38 9.75
C GLU A 169 -12.60 15.34 10.03
N LYS A 170 -12.60 16.01 11.20
CA LYS A 170 -11.52 16.92 11.57
C LYS A 170 -10.20 16.17 11.76
N PHE A 171 -10.28 15.04 12.43
CA PHE A 171 -9.13 14.20 12.71
C PHE A 171 -8.62 13.47 11.45
N GLN A 172 -9.53 13.04 10.57
CA GLN A 172 -9.20 12.41 9.29
C GLN A 172 -8.37 13.28 8.36
N LYS A 173 -8.34 14.61 8.53
CA LYS A 173 -7.56 15.50 7.67
C LYS A 173 -6.11 15.71 8.13
N ILE A 174 -5.79 15.37 9.38
CA ILE A 174 -4.51 15.73 10.00
C ILE A 174 -3.34 14.99 9.34
N LEU A 175 -3.37 13.65 9.30
CA LEU A 175 -2.30 12.88 8.65
C LEU A 175 -2.17 13.18 7.14
N PRO A 176 -3.26 13.29 6.35
CA PRO A 176 -3.19 13.71 4.96
C PRO A 176 -2.54 15.08 4.78
N SER A 177 -2.80 16.03 5.68
CA SER A 177 -2.14 17.35 5.68
C SER A 177 -0.63 17.18 5.90
N ILE A 178 -0.23 16.40 6.91
CA ILE A 178 1.19 16.09 7.19
C ILE A 178 1.86 15.41 5.99
N PHE A 179 1.23 14.40 5.39
CA PHE A 179 1.78 13.72 4.22
C PHE A 179 1.90 14.64 3.01
N THR A 180 0.93 15.53 2.82
CA THR A 180 0.98 16.55 1.76
C THR A 180 2.14 17.52 1.97
N ASP A 181 2.39 17.94 3.21
CA ASP A 181 3.53 18.80 3.54
C ASP A 181 4.86 18.08 3.30
N ILE A 182 5.00 16.83 3.79
CA ILE A 182 6.20 16.01 3.55
C ILE A 182 6.42 15.80 2.04
N GLU A 183 5.38 15.42 1.29
CA GLU A 183 5.48 15.20 -0.16
C GLU A 183 5.96 16.46 -0.89
N LYS A 184 5.36 17.62 -0.61
CA LYS A 184 5.78 18.89 -1.22
C LYS A 184 7.25 19.18 -0.98
N ILE A 185 7.73 18.98 0.24
CA ILE A 185 9.13 19.21 0.61
C ILE A 185 10.04 18.23 -0.12
N ILE A 186 9.74 16.94 -0.05
CA ILE A 186 10.58 15.89 -0.64
C ILE A 186 10.63 16.04 -2.16
N ALA A 187 9.50 16.32 -2.80
CA ALA A 187 9.42 16.49 -4.25
C ALA A 187 10.13 17.78 -4.73
N ALA A 188 10.07 18.86 -3.97
CA ALA A 188 10.63 20.16 -4.38
C ALA A 188 12.13 20.32 -4.07
N VAL A 189 12.60 19.74 -2.95
CA VAL A 189 13.91 20.07 -2.37
C VAL A 189 14.91 18.91 -2.46
N VAL A 190 14.42 17.65 -2.59
CA VAL A 190 15.28 16.45 -2.55
C VAL A 190 15.34 15.79 -3.93
N LYS A 191 16.56 15.47 -4.37
CA LYS A 191 16.80 14.77 -5.64
C LYS A 191 16.16 13.37 -5.60
N PRO A 192 15.59 12.88 -6.72
CA PRO A 192 14.87 11.59 -6.78
C PRO A 192 15.60 10.41 -6.12
N GLU A 193 16.90 10.29 -6.34
CA GLU A 193 17.76 9.23 -5.80
C GLU A 193 17.90 9.26 -4.26
N GLN A 194 17.63 10.39 -3.62
CA GLN A 194 17.72 10.59 -2.17
C GLN A 194 16.34 10.64 -1.50
N GLN A 195 15.24 10.73 -2.26
CA GLN A 195 13.90 10.94 -1.68
C GLN A 195 13.53 9.87 -0.65
N MET A 196 13.88 8.61 -0.89
CA MET A 196 13.63 7.52 0.05
C MET A 196 14.29 7.74 1.42
N SER A 197 15.58 8.12 1.44
CA SER A 197 16.33 8.26 2.70
C SER A 197 15.86 9.46 3.53
N PHE A 198 15.42 10.54 2.87
CA PHE A 198 14.88 11.72 3.55
C PHE A 198 13.43 11.54 4.00
N ALA A 199 12.60 10.88 3.19
CA ALA A 199 11.19 10.67 3.49
C ALA A 199 10.96 9.60 4.58
N LEU A 200 11.76 8.53 4.60
CA LEU A 200 11.53 7.39 5.48
C LEU A 200 11.46 7.76 6.98
N PRO A 201 12.38 8.56 7.57
CA PRO A 201 12.27 8.96 8.97
C PRO A 201 11.01 9.77 9.27
N LEU A 202 10.62 10.67 8.37
CA LEU A 202 9.45 11.54 8.52
C LEU A 202 8.14 10.73 8.47
N VAL A 203 8.04 9.83 7.50
CA VAL A 203 6.90 8.91 7.37
C VAL A 203 6.84 7.96 8.55
N ASN A 204 7.98 7.47 9.05
CA ASN A 204 8.03 6.60 10.22
C ASN A 204 7.49 7.30 11.48
N GLU A 205 7.80 8.58 11.70
CA GLU A 205 7.23 9.34 12.82
C GLU A 205 5.72 9.54 12.66
N ALA A 206 5.27 9.98 11.47
CA ALA A 206 3.86 10.27 11.21
C ALA A 206 2.97 9.02 11.29
N VAL A 207 3.36 7.93 10.61
CA VAL A 207 2.66 6.64 10.67
C VAL A 207 2.79 5.99 12.04
N GLY A 208 3.87 6.31 12.78
CA GLY A 208 4.09 5.87 14.16
C GLY A 208 2.98 6.31 15.13
N LEU A 209 2.14 7.29 14.76
CA LEU A 209 0.91 7.62 15.49
C LEU A 209 0.03 6.38 15.71
N LEU A 210 -0.12 5.51 14.71
CA LEU A 210 -0.95 4.30 14.79
C LEU A 210 -0.53 3.36 15.91
N ASN A 211 0.78 3.30 16.23
CA ASN A 211 1.27 2.48 17.34
C ASN A 211 0.90 3.02 18.72
N LYS A 212 0.47 4.29 18.78
CA LYS A 212 0.15 5.00 20.03
C LYS A 212 -1.37 5.12 20.25
N ILE A 213 -2.20 4.73 19.27
CA ILE A 213 -3.66 4.73 19.38
C ILE A 213 -4.12 3.43 20.04
N ILE A 214 -4.94 3.55 21.08
CA ILE A 214 -5.48 2.40 21.82
C ILE A 214 -6.90 2.03 21.31
N ASP A 215 -7.72 3.03 20.95
CA ASP A 215 -9.09 2.80 20.48
C ASP A 215 -9.12 2.36 19.01
N SER A 216 -9.68 1.17 18.76
CA SER A 216 -9.71 0.57 17.42
C SER A 216 -10.61 1.31 16.41
N LYS A 217 -11.62 2.07 16.87
CA LYS A 217 -12.43 2.91 15.98
C LYS A 217 -11.63 4.11 15.51
N ILE A 218 -10.87 4.73 16.41
CA ILE A 218 -9.96 5.83 16.06
C ILE A 218 -8.84 5.33 15.16
N GLU A 219 -8.27 4.16 15.44
CA GLU A 219 -7.29 3.53 14.56
C GLU A 219 -7.87 3.36 13.14
N GLY A 220 -9.09 2.83 13.01
CA GLY A 220 -9.78 2.69 11.72
C GLY A 220 -9.92 4.02 10.98
N ILE A 221 -10.31 5.09 11.67
CA ILE A 221 -10.42 6.45 11.12
C ILE A 221 -9.08 6.94 10.55
N VAL A 222 -7.98 6.73 11.27
CA VAL A 222 -6.63 7.13 10.83
C VAL A 222 -6.16 6.30 9.64
N ILE A 223 -6.42 5.00 9.67
CA ILE A 223 -6.08 4.11 8.55
C ILE A 223 -6.84 4.54 7.31
N ASP A 224 -8.16 4.70 7.38
CA ASP A 224 -8.97 5.09 6.22
C ASP A 224 -8.48 6.40 5.61
N SER A 225 -8.11 7.35 6.46
CA SER A 225 -7.49 8.62 6.06
C SER A 225 -6.16 8.43 5.31
N ILE A 226 -5.25 7.62 5.84
CA ILE A 226 -3.98 7.27 5.18
C ILE A 226 -4.25 6.59 3.83
N LEU A 227 -5.15 5.61 3.79
CA LEU A 227 -5.47 4.86 2.59
C LEU A 227 -6.07 5.75 1.49
N LEU A 228 -6.96 6.69 1.87
CA LEU A 228 -7.54 7.66 0.94
C LEU A 228 -6.48 8.58 0.36
N TRP A 229 -5.56 9.09 1.18
CA TRP A 229 -4.48 9.95 0.70
C TRP A 229 -3.53 9.19 -0.23
N LEU A 230 -3.14 7.95 0.11
CA LEU A 230 -2.28 7.13 -0.75
C LEU A 230 -2.92 6.90 -2.13
N LYS A 231 -4.20 6.50 -2.16
CA LYS A 231 -4.95 6.27 -3.41
C LYS A 231 -5.03 7.53 -4.28
N ALA A 232 -5.13 8.70 -3.68
CA ALA A 232 -5.19 9.97 -4.38
C ALA A 232 -3.84 10.42 -4.97
N ASN A 233 -2.71 9.85 -4.51
CA ASN A 233 -1.37 10.30 -4.86
C ASN A 233 -0.47 9.15 -5.41
N PRO A 234 -0.79 8.57 -6.59
CA PRO A 234 -0.10 7.39 -7.15
C PRO A 234 1.34 7.62 -7.59
N ARG A 235 1.76 8.89 -7.70
CA ARG A 235 3.13 9.28 -8.06
C ARG A 235 3.91 9.83 -6.87
N SER A 236 3.34 9.79 -5.66
CA SER A 236 3.98 10.35 -4.48
C SER A 236 5.29 9.61 -4.17
N PRO A 237 6.37 10.34 -3.83
CA PRO A 237 7.60 9.73 -3.33
C PRO A 237 7.41 9.02 -1.98
N LEU A 238 6.25 9.21 -1.32
CA LEU A 238 5.96 8.63 0.00
C LEU A 238 5.43 7.20 -0.05
N LEU A 239 5.04 6.67 -1.22
CA LEU A 239 4.48 5.31 -1.34
C LEU A 239 5.43 4.22 -0.79
N LEU A 240 6.70 4.24 -1.21
CA LEU A 240 7.69 3.25 -0.75
C LEU A 240 8.11 3.44 0.72
N PRO A 241 8.35 4.69 1.21
CA PRO A 241 8.48 4.95 2.65
C PRO A 241 7.31 4.43 3.48
N CYS A 242 6.06 4.64 3.06
CA CYS A 242 4.87 4.16 3.76
C CYS A 242 4.83 2.63 3.80
N LEU A 243 5.10 1.97 2.67
CA LEU A 243 5.21 0.51 2.58
C LEU A 243 6.26 -0.03 3.55
N GLN A 244 7.49 0.51 3.49
CA GLN A 244 8.58 0.02 4.34
C GLN A 244 8.31 0.26 5.83
N THR A 245 7.76 1.43 6.18
CA THR A 245 7.37 1.76 7.55
C THR A 245 6.28 0.81 8.05
N ALA A 246 5.26 0.52 7.25
CA ALA A 246 4.20 -0.39 7.63
C ALA A 246 4.73 -1.81 7.90
N CYS A 247 5.62 -2.33 7.04
CA CYS A 247 6.24 -3.65 7.25
C CYS A 247 7.12 -3.73 8.51
N ARG A 248 7.83 -2.64 8.84
CA ARG A 248 8.89 -2.67 9.88
C ARG A 248 8.45 -2.17 11.24
N SER A 249 7.56 -1.19 11.29
CA SER A 249 7.36 -0.37 12.48
C SER A 249 5.98 -0.52 13.10
N LEU A 250 4.96 -0.95 12.35
CA LEU A 250 3.60 -1.04 12.87
C LEU A 250 3.38 -2.29 13.71
N ASN A 251 2.76 -2.11 14.88
CA ASN A 251 2.43 -3.19 15.82
C ASN A 251 1.20 -3.98 15.37
N GLN A 252 0.18 -3.30 14.85
CA GLN A 252 -1.05 -3.94 14.38
C GLN A 252 -0.91 -4.43 12.95
N MET A 253 -0.79 -5.75 12.77
CA MET A 253 -0.57 -6.36 11.45
C MET A 253 -1.71 -6.10 10.46
N THR A 254 -2.95 -6.02 10.94
CA THR A 254 -4.11 -5.66 10.10
C THR A 254 -3.91 -4.29 9.45
N SER A 255 -3.51 -3.29 10.22
CA SER A 255 -3.23 -1.92 9.77
C SER A 255 -2.01 -1.87 8.84
N ALA A 256 -0.94 -2.59 9.18
CA ALA A 256 0.24 -2.72 8.35
C ALA A 256 -0.09 -3.27 6.96
N VAL A 257 -0.81 -4.40 6.91
CA VAL A 257 -1.21 -5.07 5.67
C VAL A 257 -2.07 -4.18 4.79
N MET A 258 -3.04 -3.46 5.35
CA MET A 258 -3.89 -2.56 4.56
C MET A 258 -3.08 -1.43 3.91
N ILE A 259 -2.12 -0.84 4.64
CA ILE A 259 -1.24 0.20 4.09
C ILE A 259 -0.33 -0.37 3.01
N VAL A 260 0.29 -1.53 3.23
CA VAL A 260 1.18 -2.18 2.26
C VAL A 260 0.44 -2.52 0.97
N GLU A 261 -0.72 -3.19 1.07
CA GLU A 261 -1.55 -3.55 -0.08
C GLU A 261 -1.95 -2.30 -0.87
N CYS A 262 -2.35 -1.23 -0.17
CA CYS A 262 -2.72 0.03 -0.80
C CYS A 262 -1.53 0.68 -1.52
N CYS A 263 -0.34 0.69 -0.91
CA CYS A 263 0.86 1.24 -1.55
C CYS A 263 1.20 0.48 -2.84
N ILE A 264 1.15 -0.86 -2.82
CA ILE A 264 1.41 -1.69 -4.00
C ILE A 264 0.37 -1.43 -5.09
N ALA A 265 -0.92 -1.52 -4.75
CA ALA A 265 -2.02 -1.29 -5.69
C ALA A 265 -1.95 0.11 -6.32
N THR A 266 -1.70 1.13 -5.50
CA THR A 266 -1.61 2.52 -5.94
C THR A 266 -0.39 2.73 -6.85
N ARG A 267 0.73 2.06 -6.59
CA ARG A 267 1.92 2.17 -7.44
C ARG A 267 1.67 1.68 -8.87
N PHE A 268 0.84 0.66 -9.02
CA PHE A 268 0.38 0.15 -10.33
C PHE A 268 -0.78 0.95 -10.93
N ASN A 269 -1.36 1.90 -10.19
CA ASN A 269 -2.40 2.81 -10.68
C ASN A 269 -1.78 4.03 -11.41
N THR A 270 -0.82 3.74 -12.28
CA THR A 270 -0.18 4.72 -13.18
C THR A 270 -0.15 4.13 -14.58
N ASP A 271 -0.14 4.98 -15.61
CA ASP A 271 -0.04 4.51 -17.00
C ASP A 271 1.30 3.79 -17.20
N ILE A 272 1.22 2.48 -17.42
CA ILE A 272 2.37 1.62 -17.70
C ILE A 272 2.31 1.24 -19.17
N HIS A 273 3.36 1.57 -19.92
CA HIS A 273 3.40 1.39 -21.36
C HIS A 273 4.12 0.11 -21.77
N GLN A 274 5.03 -0.40 -20.94
CA GLN A 274 5.84 -1.58 -21.26
C GLN A 274 5.90 -2.58 -20.09
N PRO A 275 5.99 -3.91 -20.37
CA PRO A 275 6.17 -4.92 -19.34
C PRO A 275 7.42 -4.73 -18.46
N SER A 276 8.49 -4.14 -19.01
CA SER A 276 9.72 -3.81 -18.27
C SER A 276 9.48 -2.82 -17.13
N ASP A 277 8.53 -1.89 -17.30
CA ASP A 277 8.21 -0.90 -16.27
C ASP A 277 7.53 -1.56 -15.08
N ALA A 278 6.63 -2.52 -15.34
CA ALA A 278 6.00 -3.31 -14.29
C ALA A 278 7.03 -4.16 -13.53
N ALA A 279 8.01 -4.75 -14.23
CA ALA A 279 9.12 -5.45 -13.59
C ALA A 279 9.95 -4.51 -12.69
N ALA A 280 10.27 -3.31 -13.16
CA ALA A 280 10.99 -2.30 -12.37
C ALA A 280 10.19 -1.88 -11.12
N ILE A 281 8.86 -1.72 -11.23
CA ILE A 281 7.99 -1.43 -10.08
C ILE A 281 8.05 -2.56 -9.05
N TRP A 282 7.95 -3.82 -9.47
CA TRP A 282 8.06 -4.96 -8.56
C TRP A 282 9.42 -5.01 -7.86
N GLN A 283 10.52 -4.73 -8.57
CA GLN A 283 11.86 -4.68 -7.96
C GLN A 283 11.97 -3.57 -6.89
N LEU A 284 11.40 -2.39 -7.17
CA LEU A 284 11.35 -1.31 -6.19
C LEU A 284 10.53 -1.68 -4.95
N ILE A 285 9.37 -2.31 -5.15
CA ILE A 285 8.52 -2.81 -4.05
C ILE A 285 9.29 -3.82 -3.20
N LEU A 286 9.89 -4.84 -3.82
CA LEU A 286 10.67 -5.88 -3.13
C LEU A 286 11.85 -5.29 -2.35
N SER A 287 12.51 -4.25 -2.87
CA SER A 287 13.60 -3.58 -2.15
C SER A 287 13.17 -2.89 -0.85
N SER A 288 11.88 -2.50 -0.77
CA SER A 288 11.26 -1.79 0.35
C SER A 288 10.45 -2.72 1.26
N PHE A 289 10.06 -3.89 0.76
CA PHE A 289 9.30 -4.90 1.49
C PHE A 289 10.19 -5.64 2.49
N LYS A 290 10.14 -5.23 3.76
CA LYS A 290 11.00 -5.76 4.82
C LYS A 290 10.17 -6.09 6.06
N ILE A 291 9.61 -7.29 6.11
CA ILE A 291 8.79 -7.73 7.26
C ILE A 291 9.70 -8.14 8.43
N ARG A 292 9.27 -7.84 9.66
CA ARG A 292 9.92 -8.36 10.87
C ARG A 292 9.72 -9.86 11.00
N CYS A 293 10.80 -10.64 11.06
CA CYS A 293 10.72 -12.10 11.15
C CYS A 293 9.84 -12.60 12.31
N SER A 294 9.84 -11.90 13.45
CA SER A 294 9.04 -12.27 14.63
C SER A 294 7.52 -12.15 14.45
N MET A 295 7.06 -11.40 13.43
CA MET A 295 5.64 -11.14 13.18
C MET A 295 5.14 -11.80 11.89
N MET A 296 5.96 -12.66 11.26
CA MET A 296 5.68 -13.17 9.91
C MET A 296 4.35 -13.92 9.83
N ASP A 297 4.08 -14.84 10.76
CA ASP A 297 2.86 -15.66 10.73
C ASP A 297 1.59 -14.81 10.93
N GLU A 298 1.64 -13.87 11.88
CA GLU A 298 0.56 -12.91 12.12
C GLU A 298 0.33 -11.99 10.91
N PHE A 299 1.41 -11.58 10.24
CA PHE A 299 1.35 -10.76 9.05
C PHE A 299 0.68 -11.51 7.89
N ILE A 300 1.05 -12.77 7.63
CA ILE A 300 0.43 -13.60 6.60
C ILE A 300 -1.04 -13.88 6.92
N HIS A 301 -1.36 -14.17 8.19
CA HIS A 301 -2.74 -14.34 8.62
C HIS A 301 -3.58 -13.08 8.39
N ALA A 302 -3.04 -11.89 8.72
CA ALA A 302 -3.67 -10.61 8.43
C ALA A 302 -3.85 -10.38 6.92
N CYS A 303 -2.88 -10.77 6.09
CA CYS A 303 -2.99 -10.70 4.63
C CYS A 303 -4.16 -11.52 4.09
N VAL A 304 -4.31 -12.76 4.53
CA VAL A 304 -5.41 -13.65 4.13
C VAL A 304 -6.75 -13.05 4.57
N ASN A 305 -6.87 -12.62 5.83
CA ASN A 305 -8.12 -12.06 6.36
C ASN A 305 -8.53 -10.74 5.72
N LYS A 306 -7.58 -9.98 5.17
CA LYS A 306 -7.82 -8.68 4.51
C LYS A 306 -7.83 -8.78 2.99
N ASN A 307 -7.71 -9.97 2.41
CA ASN A 307 -7.54 -10.20 0.97
C ASN A 307 -6.42 -9.35 0.35
N ALA A 308 -5.29 -9.22 1.06
CA ALA A 308 -4.13 -8.46 0.60
C ALA A 308 -3.28 -9.29 -0.38
N LEU A 309 -3.84 -9.55 -1.56
CA LEU A 309 -3.31 -10.50 -2.54
C LEU A 309 -2.00 -10.02 -3.18
N LEU A 310 -1.85 -8.71 -3.41
CA LEU A 310 -0.59 -8.15 -3.93
C LEU A 310 0.52 -8.27 -2.87
N THR A 311 0.15 -8.11 -1.61
CA THR A 311 1.05 -8.28 -0.46
C THR A 311 1.49 -9.74 -0.30
N LEU A 312 0.56 -10.70 -0.39
CA LEU A 312 0.88 -12.14 -0.39
C LEU A 312 1.78 -12.51 -1.58
N TYR A 313 1.52 -11.96 -2.76
CA TYR A 313 2.36 -12.18 -3.93
C TYR A 313 3.78 -11.63 -3.73
N CYS A 314 3.91 -10.43 -3.15
CA CYS A 314 5.21 -9.85 -2.81
C CYS A 314 6.00 -10.74 -1.83
N TYR A 315 5.32 -11.28 -0.81
CA TYR A 315 5.92 -12.28 0.08
C TYR A 315 6.43 -13.52 -0.69
N LEU A 316 5.64 -14.04 -1.62
CA LEU A 316 6.03 -15.21 -2.42
C LEU A 316 7.21 -14.93 -3.35
N LEU A 317 7.25 -13.75 -3.99
CA LEU A 317 8.38 -13.32 -4.81
C LEU A 317 9.69 -13.28 -4.01
N GLU A 318 9.63 -12.90 -2.72
CA GLU A 318 10.80 -12.91 -1.84
C GLU A 318 11.13 -14.33 -1.33
N LYS A 319 10.10 -15.12 -0.99
CA LYS A 319 10.23 -16.39 -0.28
C LYS A 319 10.62 -17.55 -1.21
N ILE A 320 10.02 -17.65 -2.39
CA ILE A 320 10.21 -18.78 -3.31
C ILE A 320 11.68 -18.97 -3.71
N PRO A 321 12.41 -17.93 -4.18
CA PRO A 321 13.82 -18.09 -4.59
C PRO A 321 14.75 -18.50 -3.44
N LYS A 322 14.39 -18.16 -2.19
CA LYS A 322 15.15 -18.50 -0.98
C LYS A 322 14.83 -19.91 -0.45
N THR A 323 13.79 -20.55 -0.96
CA THR A 323 13.32 -21.86 -0.48
C THR A 323 13.91 -22.94 -1.38
N THR A 324 15.05 -23.51 -0.98
CA THR A 324 15.77 -24.52 -1.78
C THR A 324 15.29 -25.95 -1.48
N ASP A 325 14.86 -26.21 -0.25
CA ASP A 325 14.43 -27.52 0.23
C ASP A 325 13.01 -27.90 -0.23
N SER A 326 12.84 -29.15 -0.68
CA SER A 326 11.59 -29.66 -1.22
C SER A 326 10.46 -29.70 -0.20
N GLU A 327 10.73 -30.03 1.07
CA GLU A 327 9.68 -30.06 2.11
C GLU A 327 9.13 -28.66 2.37
N ASN A 328 10.00 -27.66 2.47
CA ASN A 328 9.58 -26.27 2.61
C ASN A 328 8.80 -25.76 1.39
N LYS A 329 9.19 -26.17 0.16
CA LYS A 329 8.40 -25.87 -1.06
C LYS A 329 7.01 -26.50 -1.00
N LYS A 330 6.87 -27.74 -0.51
CA LYS A 330 5.57 -28.41 -0.34
C LYS A 330 4.69 -27.64 0.64
N LEU A 331 5.22 -27.31 1.81
CA LEU A 331 4.50 -26.52 2.83
C LEU A 331 4.02 -25.21 2.23
N LEU A 332 4.89 -24.48 1.55
CA LEU A 332 4.54 -23.23 0.89
C LEU A 332 3.46 -23.41 -0.18
N LEU A 333 3.52 -24.47 -1.01
CA LEU A 333 2.48 -24.78 -1.99
C LEU A 333 1.12 -25.01 -1.32
N PHE A 334 1.07 -25.81 -0.25
CA PHE A 334 -0.17 -26.05 0.49
C PHE A 334 -0.69 -24.78 1.18
N ASP A 335 0.20 -23.93 1.69
CA ASP A 335 -0.18 -22.65 2.27
C ASP A 335 -0.84 -21.75 1.23
N VAL A 336 -0.24 -21.57 0.05
CA VAL A 336 -0.83 -20.73 -1.01
C VAL A 336 -2.18 -21.27 -1.47
N VAL A 337 -2.31 -22.59 -1.66
CA VAL A 337 -3.61 -23.22 -1.97
C VAL A 337 -4.63 -22.95 -0.86
N SER A 338 -4.23 -23.04 0.41
CA SER A 338 -5.11 -22.72 1.55
C SER A 338 -5.49 -21.24 1.63
N TRP A 339 -4.65 -20.33 1.15
CA TRP A 339 -4.96 -18.90 1.10
C TRP A 339 -6.05 -18.62 0.06
N ILE A 340 -5.97 -19.25 -1.11
CA ILE A 340 -7.01 -19.16 -2.15
C ILE A 340 -8.38 -19.61 -1.62
N ASP A 341 -8.40 -20.62 -0.76
CA ASP A 341 -9.64 -21.10 -0.17
C ASP A 341 -10.24 -20.13 0.86
N ARG A 342 -9.38 -19.54 1.70
CA ARG A 342 -9.76 -18.67 2.83
C ARG A 342 -10.02 -17.22 2.45
N CYS A 343 -9.38 -16.70 1.38
CA CYS A 343 -9.60 -15.34 0.93
C CYS A 343 -11.00 -15.18 0.31
N GLU A 344 -11.71 -14.12 0.67
CA GLU A 344 -13.00 -13.77 0.09
C GLU A 344 -12.79 -13.14 -1.30
N VAL A 345 -13.26 -13.82 -2.33
CA VAL A 345 -13.14 -13.35 -3.73
C VAL A 345 -14.10 -12.20 -3.96
N LYS A 346 -13.58 -11.03 -4.37
CA LYS A 346 -14.35 -9.85 -4.75
C LYS A 346 -14.10 -9.53 -6.22
N GLU A 347 -15.11 -9.03 -6.93
CA GLU A 347 -15.01 -8.70 -8.36
C GLU A 347 -13.83 -7.76 -8.66
N MET A 348 -13.59 -6.77 -7.80
CA MET A 348 -12.48 -5.81 -7.93
C MET A 348 -11.08 -6.43 -7.74
N ASP A 349 -10.98 -7.61 -7.15
CA ASP A 349 -9.72 -8.28 -6.82
C ASP A 349 -9.46 -9.51 -7.70
N GLU A 350 -10.36 -9.85 -8.62
CA GLU A 350 -10.28 -11.04 -9.50
C GLU A 350 -8.92 -11.19 -10.19
N ALA A 351 -8.41 -10.11 -10.78
CA ALA A 351 -7.12 -10.12 -11.46
C ALA A 351 -5.96 -10.43 -10.49
N LYS A 352 -6.02 -9.99 -9.23
CA LYS A 352 -4.93 -10.21 -8.26
C LYS A 352 -4.78 -11.67 -7.88
N TYR A 353 -5.87 -12.45 -7.88
CA TYR A 353 -5.82 -13.91 -7.63
C TYR A 353 -4.91 -14.64 -8.62
N LEU A 354 -4.85 -14.16 -9.86
CA LEU A 354 -4.05 -14.77 -10.93
C LEU A 354 -2.56 -14.78 -10.59
N LEU A 355 -2.08 -13.81 -9.79
CA LEU A 355 -0.71 -13.79 -9.30
C LEU A 355 -0.40 -14.96 -8.36
N LEU A 356 -1.35 -15.32 -7.49
CA LEU A 356 -1.19 -16.48 -6.60
C LEU A 356 -1.35 -17.79 -7.38
N TRP A 357 -2.22 -17.83 -8.39
CA TRP A 357 -2.35 -18.98 -9.28
C TRP A 357 -1.02 -19.28 -10.01
N ASP A 358 -0.35 -18.23 -10.51
CA ASP A 358 0.99 -18.36 -11.11
C ASP A 358 1.99 -18.98 -10.13
N LYS A 359 1.96 -18.60 -8.85
CA LYS A 359 2.86 -19.16 -7.84
C LYS A 359 2.52 -20.60 -7.44
N ILE A 360 1.23 -20.96 -7.44
CA ILE A 360 0.82 -22.37 -7.31
C ILE A 360 1.40 -23.19 -8.46
N LEU A 361 1.33 -22.69 -9.70
CA LEU A 361 1.87 -23.37 -10.88
C LEU A 361 3.41 -23.47 -10.83
N GLU A 362 4.09 -22.38 -10.49
CA GLU A 362 5.56 -22.34 -10.35
C GLU A 362 6.05 -23.37 -9.32
N LEU A 363 5.49 -23.36 -8.10
CA LEU A 363 5.82 -24.31 -7.05
C LEU A 363 5.50 -25.75 -7.45
N SER A 364 4.37 -25.96 -8.12
CA SER A 364 3.94 -27.27 -8.60
C SER A 364 4.90 -27.84 -9.65
N ILE A 365 5.34 -27.01 -10.61
CA ILE A 365 6.32 -27.39 -11.63
C ILE A 365 7.67 -27.72 -10.99
N MET A 366 8.19 -26.86 -10.10
CA MET A 366 9.46 -27.12 -9.39
C MET A 366 9.42 -28.44 -8.62
N LEU A 367 8.36 -28.66 -7.83
CA LEU A 367 8.20 -29.89 -7.05
C LEU A 367 8.01 -31.12 -7.92
N ALA A 368 7.34 -31.00 -9.07
CA ALA A 368 7.17 -32.12 -9.98
C ALA A 368 8.50 -32.58 -10.59
N HIS A 369 9.37 -31.64 -10.97
CA HIS A 369 10.74 -31.94 -11.42
C HIS A 369 11.63 -32.50 -10.30
N GLU A 370 11.32 -32.19 -9.04
CA GLU A 370 11.93 -32.80 -7.85
C GLU A 370 11.28 -34.14 -7.44
N ASN A 371 10.47 -34.73 -8.32
CA ASN A 371 9.79 -36.02 -8.12
C ASN A 371 8.78 -36.05 -6.95
N ASN A 372 8.26 -34.89 -6.53
CA ASN A 372 7.23 -34.77 -5.48
C ASN A 372 5.79 -34.84 -6.05
N LEU A 373 5.56 -35.78 -6.97
CA LEU A 373 4.38 -35.82 -7.83
C LEU A 373 3.06 -35.93 -7.07
N GLN A 374 3.01 -36.71 -5.98
CA GLN A 374 1.77 -36.90 -5.22
C GLN A 374 1.34 -35.63 -4.49
N SER A 375 2.29 -34.89 -3.90
CA SER A 375 1.99 -33.61 -3.24
C SER A 375 1.48 -32.59 -4.24
N VAL A 376 2.07 -32.55 -5.45
CA VAL A 376 1.63 -31.69 -6.55
C VAL A 376 0.22 -32.06 -7.00
N LYS A 377 -0.07 -33.34 -7.26
CA LYS A 377 -1.42 -33.81 -7.61
C LYS A 377 -2.45 -33.40 -6.55
N ASN A 378 -2.15 -33.62 -5.27
CA ASN A 378 -3.05 -33.27 -4.17
C ASN A 378 -3.32 -31.75 -4.09
N ALA A 379 -2.28 -30.93 -4.25
CA ALA A 379 -2.41 -29.47 -4.22
C ALA A 379 -3.20 -28.95 -5.43
N LEU A 380 -2.88 -29.42 -6.64
CA LEU A 380 -3.56 -29.02 -7.87
C LEU A 380 -5.02 -29.47 -7.89
N SER A 381 -5.36 -30.67 -7.39
CA SER A 381 -6.76 -31.11 -7.28
C SER A 381 -7.56 -30.18 -6.37
N LYS A 382 -7.07 -29.89 -5.15
CA LYS A 382 -7.73 -28.96 -4.21
C LYS A 382 -7.89 -27.55 -4.80
N PHE A 383 -6.84 -27.08 -5.49
CA PHE A 383 -6.90 -25.81 -6.19
C PHE A 383 -7.99 -25.82 -7.27
N CYS A 384 -8.00 -26.85 -8.14
CA CYS A 384 -9.00 -27.02 -9.20
C CYS A 384 -10.43 -27.11 -8.66
N GLU A 385 -10.66 -27.83 -7.56
CA GLU A 385 -11.96 -27.90 -6.88
C GLU A 385 -12.45 -26.50 -6.52
N LYS A 386 -11.60 -25.69 -5.87
CA LYS A 386 -11.96 -24.33 -5.48
C LYS A 386 -12.25 -23.44 -6.68
N ILE A 387 -11.36 -23.36 -7.67
CA ILE A 387 -11.55 -22.46 -8.81
C ILE A 387 -12.64 -22.96 -9.78
N SER A 388 -12.99 -24.25 -9.78
CA SER A 388 -14.16 -24.76 -10.51
C SER A 388 -15.45 -24.13 -10.02
N ILE A 389 -15.62 -24.02 -8.70
CA ILE A 389 -16.78 -23.37 -8.08
C ILE A 389 -16.84 -21.88 -8.46
N LEU A 390 -15.68 -21.20 -8.43
CA LEU A 390 -15.59 -19.79 -8.84
C LEU A 390 -15.90 -19.57 -10.33
N GLY A 391 -15.74 -20.60 -11.16
CA GLY A 391 -16.03 -20.59 -12.59
C GLY A 391 -17.51 -20.78 -12.97
N GLU A 392 -18.38 -21.13 -12.02
CA GLU A 392 -19.80 -21.42 -12.30
C GLU A 392 -20.58 -20.16 -12.69
N ASP A 393 -21.53 -20.27 -13.63
CA ASP A 393 -22.38 -19.14 -14.04
C ASP A 393 -23.48 -18.82 -13.01
N ARG A 394 -23.82 -19.80 -12.17
CA ARG A 394 -24.80 -19.68 -11.09
C ARG A 394 -24.23 -20.31 -9.83
N CYS A 395 -24.39 -19.63 -8.70
CA CYS A 395 -24.05 -20.19 -7.40
C CYS A 395 -25.06 -21.29 -7.06
N ASN A 396 -24.56 -22.49 -6.78
CA ASN A 396 -25.38 -23.63 -6.39
C ASN A 396 -25.69 -23.68 -4.88
N ASP A 397 -25.43 -22.61 -4.13
CA ASP A 397 -25.70 -22.55 -2.69
C ASP A 397 -27.21 -22.56 -2.37
N GLY A 398 -27.64 -23.56 -1.61
CA GLY A 398 -28.98 -23.72 -1.05
C GLY A 398 -29.90 -24.71 -1.79
N PHE A 399 -31.03 -25.04 -1.16
CA PHE A 399 -32.04 -26.03 -1.62
C PHE A 399 -32.59 -25.74 -3.03
N LEU A 400 -32.52 -24.49 -3.51
CA LEU A 400 -32.99 -24.07 -4.84
C LEU A 400 -31.90 -24.05 -5.92
N GLY A 401 -30.61 -24.20 -5.55
CA GLY A 401 -29.50 -24.26 -6.50
C GLY A 401 -29.54 -25.53 -7.37
N PHE A 402 -29.90 -26.66 -6.76
CA PHE A 402 -29.99 -27.97 -7.42
C PHE A 402 -31.06 -28.05 -8.53
N VAL A 403 -32.05 -27.16 -8.53
CA VAL A 403 -33.14 -27.10 -9.53
C VAL A 403 -32.87 -26.04 -10.62
N GLY A 404 -31.66 -25.46 -10.64
CA GLY A 404 -31.25 -24.53 -11.69
C GLY A 404 -31.75 -23.10 -11.52
N PHE A 405 -32.29 -22.71 -10.36
CA PHE A 405 -32.64 -21.32 -10.02
C PHE A 405 -31.60 -20.63 -9.12
N GLY A 406 -30.33 -21.07 -9.18
CA GLY A 406 -29.24 -20.46 -8.44
C GLY A 406 -29.04 -18.96 -8.75
N ARG A 407 -28.53 -18.20 -7.78
CA ARG A 407 -28.18 -16.79 -7.98
C ARG A 407 -27.13 -16.68 -9.08
N SER A 408 -27.19 -15.62 -9.88
CA SER A 408 -26.14 -15.35 -10.87
C SER A 408 -24.80 -15.20 -10.16
N SER A 409 -23.74 -15.69 -10.79
CA SER A 409 -22.39 -15.55 -10.25
C SER A 409 -22.06 -14.06 -10.00
N PRO A 410 -21.46 -13.72 -8.85
CA PRO A 410 -21.00 -12.37 -8.56
C PRO A 410 -19.72 -12.02 -9.33
N PHE A 411 -19.14 -12.98 -10.08
CA PHE A 411 -17.86 -12.81 -10.77
C PHE A 411 -18.02 -12.46 -12.24
N SER A 412 -17.04 -11.70 -12.74
CA SER A 412 -16.99 -11.29 -14.14
C SER A 412 -16.91 -12.50 -15.08
N VAL A 413 -17.39 -12.31 -16.32
CA VAL A 413 -17.30 -13.34 -17.38
C VAL A 413 -15.83 -13.68 -17.65
N ASN A 414 -14.95 -12.69 -17.57
CA ASN A 414 -13.51 -12.82 -17.81
C ASN A 414 -12.85 -13.73 -16.76
N PHE A 415 -13.14 -13.51 -15.48
CA PHE A 415 -12.62 -14.35 -14.41
C PHE A 415 -13.15 -15.78 -14.48
N ARG A 416 -14.47 -15.96 -14.68
CA ARG A 416 -15.07 -17.29 -14.85
C ARG A 416 -14.51 -18.05 -16.05
N PHE A 417 -14.23 -17.36 -17.15
CA PHE A 417 -13.55 -17.92 -18.30
C PHE A 417 -12.17 -18.46 -17.92
N LEU A 418 -11.34 -17.66 -17.22
CA LEU A 418 -10.01 -18.10 -16.76
C LEU A 418 -10.09 -19.31 -15.83
N CYS A 419 -11.01 -19.32 -14.86
CA CYS A 419 -11.24 -20.47 -13.99
C CYS A 419 -11.44 -21.76 -14.81
N ARG A 420 -12.34 -21.74 -15.79
CA ARG A 420 -12.71 -22.94 -16.57
C ARG A 420 -11.55 -23.45 -17.42
N ILE A 421 -10.80 -22.57 -18.08
CA ILE A 421 -9.69 -23.00 -18.93
C ILE A 421 -8.52 -23.52 -18.10
N VAL A 422 -8.23 -22.92 -16.94
CA VAL A 422 -7.16 -23.36 -16.04
C VAL A 422 -7.51 -24.72 -15.43
N VAL A 423 -8.74 -24.92 -14.96
CA VAL A 423 -9.21 -26.22 -14.46
C VAL A 423 -9.10 -27.30 -15.53
N ALA A 424 -9.65 -27.04 -16.73
CA ALA A 424 -9.63 -28.01 -17.81
C ALA A 424 -8.21 -28.40 -18.19
N PHE A 425 -7.31 -27.42 -18.29
CA PHE A 425 -5.91 -27.66 -18.58
C PHE A 425 -5.24 -28.51 -17.50
N LEU A 426 -5.36 -28.13 -16.22
CA LEU A 426 -4.67 -28.80 -15.12
C LEU A 426 -5.17 -30.22 -14.87
N LEU A 427 -6.48 -30.46 -14.94
CA LEU A 427 -7.03 -31.80 -14.78
C LEU A 427 -6.54 -32.76 -15.87
N LEU A 428 -6.33 -32.28 -17.10
CA LEU A 428 -5.74 -33.08 -18.18
C LEU A 428 -4.25 -33.41 -17.95
N GLN A 429 -3.53 -32.62 -17.14
CA GLN A 429 -2.15 -32.93 -16.78
C GLN A 429 -2.03 -33.98 -15.67
N MET A 430 -3.17 -34.42 -15.11
CA MET A 430 -3.27 -35.41 -14.03
C MET A 430 -4.02 -36.68 -14.49
N PRO A 431 -3.51 -37.41 -15.49
CA PRO A 431 -4.18 -38.59 -16.02
C PRO A 431 -4.34 -39.70 -14.97
N LEU A 432 -5.40 -40.48 -15.13
CA LEU A 432 -5.58 -41.75 -14.42
C LEU A 432 -4.54 -42.74 -14.92
N ASN A 433 -4.04 -43.59 -14.01
CA ASN A 433 -3.08 -44.66 -14.31
C ASN A 433 -1.76 -44.19 -14.96
N ALA A 434 -1.40 -42.92 -14.82
CA ALA A 434 -0.13 -42.37 -15.26
C ALA A 434 0.40 -41.28 -14.29
N SER A 435 1.69 -40.96 -14.46
CA SER A 435 2.33 -39.82 -13.79
C SER A 435 1.78 -38.49 -14.30
N LEU A 436 2.13 -37.39 -13.63
CA LEU A 436 1.87 -36.05 -14.16
C LEU A 436 2.52 -35.92 -15.54
N ARG A 437 1.83 -35.23 -16.46
CA ARG A 437 2.39 -34.90 -17.78
C ARG A 437 3.38 -33.75 -17.61
N LEU A 438 4.68 -34.04 -17.71
CA LEU A 438 5.78 -33.08 -17.55
C LEU A 438 6.59 -32.87 -18.83
N GLN A 439 6.39 -33.73 -19.84
CA GLN A 439 7.01 -33.62 -21.14
C GLN A 439 5.97 -33.61 -22.26
N PRO A 440 6.29 -33.01 -23.42
CA PRO A 440 5.47 -33.13 -24.61
C PRO A 440 5.20 -34.59 -24.96
N MET A 441 3.97 -34.90 -25.34
CA MET A 441 3.51 -36.26 -25.72
C MET A 441 3.46 -37.28 -24.57
N ASP A 442 3.63 -36.85 -23.30
CA ASP A 442 3.37 -37.75 -22.16
C ASP A 442 1.95 -38.34 -22.24
N PRO A 443 1.79 -39.62 -21.88
CA PRO A 443 0.55 -40.35 -22.11
C PRO A 443 -0.61 -39.84 -21.23
N GLY A 444 -1.84 -40.13 -21.64
CA GLY A 444 -3.05 -39.81 -20.88
C GLY A 444 -3.81 -38.57 -21.33
N LEU A 445 -3.37 -37.88 -22.38
CA LEU A 445 -4.17 -36.86 -23.08
C LEU A 445 -4.97 -37.50 -24.22
N LEU A 446 -6.25 -37.14 -24.37
CA LEU A 446 -7.04 -37.54 -25.53
C LEU A 446 -6.57 -36.81 -26.81
N PRO A 447 -6.51 -37.48 -27.97
CA PRO A 447 -6.28 -36.85 -29.25
C PRO A 447 -7.31 -35.75 -29.56
N VAL A 448 -6.88 -34.68 -30.23
CA VAL A 448 -7.72 -33.52 -30.64
C VAL A 448 -9.02 -33.93 -31.35
N MET A 449 -8.99 -35.01 -32.14
CA MET A 449 -10.16 -35.52 -32.87
C MET A 449 -11.24 -36.10 -31.94
N GLU A 450 -10.84 -36.78 -30.87
CA GLU A 450 -11.74 -37.38 -29.87
C GLU A 450 -12.27 -36.33 -28.90
N ILE A 451 -11.50 -35.25 -28.67
CA ILE A 451 -12.00 -34.08 -27.97
C ILE A 451 -13.08 -33.37 -28.80
N LYS A 452 -12.97 -33.32 -30.13
CA LYS A 452 -14.00 -32.71 -31.01
C LYS A 452 -15.26 -33.57 -31.14
N ASN A 453 -15.12 -34.90 -31.13
CA ASN A 453 -16.22 -35.85 -31.28
C ASN A 453 -16.43 -36.63 -29.98
N ASN A 454 -17.25 -36.10 -29.06
CA ASN A 454 -17.70 -36.69 -27.78
C ASN A 454 -16.77 -37.78 -27.19
N PRO A 455 -16.01 -37.49 -26.11
CA PRO A 455 -14.96 -38.39 -25.62
C PRO A 455 -15.52 -39.75 -25.21
N CYS A 456 -15.04 -40.81 -25.86
CA CYS A 456 -15.35 -42.19 -25.52
C CYS A 456 -14.38 -42.64 -24.42
N VAL A 457 -14.88 -43.02 -23.25
CA VAL A 457 -14.03 -43.54 -22.16
C VAL A 457 -13.56 -44.94 -22.57
N SER A 458 -12.26 -45.16 -22.71
CA SER A 458 -11.73 -46.50 -22.97
C SER A 458 -12.02 -47.39 -21.76
N SER A 459 -12.62 -48.56 -22.00
CA SER A 459 -13.04 -49.53 -20.97
C SER A 459 -11.89 -50.37 -20.42
N ASN A 460 -10.65 -50.11 -20.84
CA ASN A 460 -9.45 -50.82 -20.39
C ASN A 460 -8.83 -50.07 -19.20
N SER A 461 -8.97 -50.63 -18.00
CA SER A 461 -8.57 -50.01 -16.73
C SER A 461 -7.07 -49.74 -16.53
N SER A 462 -6.22 -50.12 -17.48
CA SER A 462 -4.75 -50.01 -17.37
C SER A 462 -4.13 -48.95 -18.28
N GLU A 463 -4.89 -48.39 -19.24
CA GLU A 463 -4.36 -47.37 -20.15
C GLU A 463 -4.41 -45.97 -19.51
N PRO A 464 -3.35 -45.16 -19.66
CA PRO A 464 -3.38 -43.75 -19.29
C PRO A 464 -4.53 -43.02 -19.98
N SER A 465 -5.42 -42.41 -19.20
CA SER A 465 -6.61 -41.73 -19.72
C SER A 465 -6.97 -40.51 -18.86
N PRO A 466 -7.65 -39.49 -19.41
CA PRO A 466 -8.17 -38.40 -18.59
C PRO A 466 -9.20 -38.88 -17.57
N SER A 467 -9.28 -38.20 -16.43
CA SER A 467 -10.35 -38.41 -15.47
C SER A 467 -11.71 -37.93 -16.01
N SER A 468 -12.80 -38.43 -15.45
CA SER A 468 -14.15 -37.95 -15.76
C SER A 468 -14.29 -36.44 -15.54
N ASP A 469 -13.62 -35.92 -14.50
CA ASP A 469 -13.64 -34.50 -14.17
C ASP A 469 -12.89 -33.67 -15.21
N ALA A 470 -11.77 -34.19 -15.73
CA ALA A 470 -11.04 -33.55 -16.83
C ALA A 470 -11.92 -33.46 -18.09
N LEU A 471 -12.61 -34.54 -18.47
CA LEU A 471 -13.52 -34.54 -19.62
C LEU A 471 -14.67 -33.56 -19.44
N LYS A 472 -15.27 -33.53 -18.26
CA LYS A 472 -16.34 -32.59 -17.92
C LYS A 472 -15.85 -31.14 -17.97
N ALA A 473 -14.64 -30.85 -17.47
CA ALA A 473 -14.06 -29.52 -17.51
C ALA A 473 -13.79 -29.05 -18.96
N VAL A 474 -13.26 -29.93 -19.81
CA VAL A 474 -13.06 -29.64 -21.24
C VAL A 474 -14.39 -29.37 -21.94
N GLU A 475 -15.42 -30.16 -21.68
CA GLU A 475 -16.74 -29.92 -22.25
C GLU A 475 -17.34 -28.60 -21.76
N ASN A 476 -17.16 -28.27 -20.47
CA ASN A 476 -17.58 -26.98 -19.91
C ASN A 476 -16.92 -25.80 -20.66
N VAL A 477 -15.65 -25.91 -21.08
CA VAL A 477 -15.00 -24.88 -21.90
C VAL A 477 -15.63 -24.81 -23.30
N LYS A 478 -15.92 -25.94 -23.96
CA LYS A 478 -16.57 -25.93 -25.29
C LYS A 478 -17.95 -25.31 -25.27
N THR A 479 -18.74 -25.55 -24.21
CA THR A 479 -20.08 -24.97 -24.09
C THR A 479 -20.05 -23.44 -24.06
N LEU A 480 -18.93 -22.80 -23.69
CA LEU A 480 -18.76 -21.35 -23.72
C LEU A 480 -18.97 -20.76 -25.11
N LEU A 481 -18.62 -21.48 -26.19
CA LEU A 481 -18.82 -21.01 -27.57
C LEU A 481 -20.30 -20.73 -27.89
N ARG A 482 -21.20 -21.50 -27.26
CA ARG A 482 -22.65 -21.41 -27.43
C ARG A 482 -23.30 -20.52 -26.37
N ASN A 483 -22.58 -20.17 -25.30
CA ASN A 483 -23.13 -19.42 -24.17
C ASN A 483 -23.10 -17.90 -24.44
N LYS A 484 -24.27 -17.25 -24.40
CA LYS A 484 -24.45 -15.84 -24.79
C LYS A 484 -23.52 -14.85 -24.05
N PRO A 485 -23.31 -14.93 -22.71
CA PRO A 485 -22.43 -14.02 -21.99
C PRO A 485 -20.97 -14.06 -22.45
N TYR A 486 -20.52 -15.18 -23.02
CA TYR A 486 -19.14 -15.38 -23.47
C TYR A 486 -18.94 -15.06 -24.97
N SER A 487 -19.96 -14.51 -25.64
CA SER A 487 -19.92 -14.23 -27.07
C SER A 487 -18.75 -13.32 -27.50
N ALA A 488 -18.36 -12.36 -26.67
CA ALA A 488 -17.21 -11.48 -26.89
C ALA A 488 -15.85 -12.18 -26.74
N LEU A 489 -15.81 -13.36 -26.12
CA LEU A 489 -14.60 -14.14 -25.89
C LEU A 489 -14.45 -15.33 -26.85
N ARG A 490 -15.30 -15.47 -27.87
CA ARG A 490 -15.33 -16.68 -28.73
C ARG A 490 -14.00 -17.06 -29.35
N ASP A 491 -13.27 -16.09 -29.90
CA ASP A 491 -11.96 -16.34 -30.51
C ASP A 491 -10.96 -16.83 -29.46
N LEU A 492 -11.00 -16.22 -28.27
CA LEU A 492 -10.17 -16.59 -27.13
C LEU A 492 -10.55 -17.99 -26.59
N VAL A 493 -11.84 -18.34 -26.57
CA VAL A 493 -12.32 -19.68 -26.21
C VAL A 493 -11.83 -20.73 -27.20
N ASN A 494 -11.90 -20.46 -28.52
CA ASN A 494 -11.38 -21.38 -29.53
C ASN A 494 -9.87 -21.60 -29.36
N SER A 495 -9.12 -20.50 -29.19
CA SER A 495 -7.67 -20.56 -28.90
C SER A 495 -7.38 -21.38 -27.64
N ALA A 496 -8.17 -21.22 -26.57
CA ALA A 496 -7.99 -21.98 -25.34
C ALA A 496 -8.26 -23.47 -25.54
N ILE A 497 -9.30 -23.84 -26.29
CA ILE A 497 -9.60 -25.24 -26.62
C ILE A 497 -8.43 -25.87 -27.41
N GLU A 498 -7.88 -25.15 -28.38
CA GLU A 498 -6.73 -25.61 -29.15
C GLU A 498 -5.49 -25.80 -28.28
N PHE A 499 -5.20 -24.84 -27.40
CA PHE A 499 -4.10 -24.92 -26.46
C PHE A 499 -4.24 -26.11 -25.51
N ILE A 500 -5.43 -26.31 -24.93
CA ILE A 500 -5.71 -27.37 -23.95
C ILE A 500 -5.62 -28.76 -24.60
N ALA A 501 -6.04 -28.88 -25.86
CA ALA A 501 -6.06 -30.15 -26.58
C ALA A 501 -4.70 -30.53 -27.20
N ASP A 502 -3.71 -29.63 -27.20
CA ASP A 502 -2.41 -29.88 -27.81
C ASP A 502 -1.57 -30.83 -26.95
N PRO A 503 -1.20 -32.04 -27.44
CA PRO A 503 -0.38 -32.99 -26.68
C PRO A 503 1.04 -32.49 -26.40
N ARG A 504 1.49 -31.43 -27.07
CA ARG A 504 2.79 -30.80 -26.80
C ARG A 504 2.76 -29.95 -25.53
N HIS A 505 1.59 -29.48 -25.11
CA HIS A 505 1.44 -28.75 -23.86
C HIS A 505 1.25 -29.72 -22.69
N CYS A 506 2.05 -29.52 -21.65
CA CYS A 506 2.11 -30.28 -20.41
C CYS A 506 2.05 -29.31 -19.22
N LEU A 507 2.26 -29.78 -17.99
CA LEU A 507 2.17 -28.92 -16.80
C LEU A 507 3.07 -27.67 -16.88
N ASN A 508 4.22 -27.76 -17.56
CA ASN A 508 5.17 -26.65 -17.71
C ASN A 508 4.55 -25.43 -18.43
N GLU A 509 3.63 -25.66 -19.36
CA GLU A 509 2.96 -24.62 -20.14
C GLU A 509 1.80 -23.95 -19.37
N GLY A 510 1.47 -24.42 -18.16
CA GLY A 510 0.38 -23.86 -17.37
C GLY A 510 0.56 -22.38 -17.04
N ARG A 511 1.80 -21.95 -16.78
CA ARG A 511 2.11 -20.52 -16.50
C ARG A 511 1.95 -19.65 -17.75
N ILE A 512 2.32 -20.19 -18.92
CA ILE A 512 2.17 -19.52 -20.22
C ILE A 512 0.68 -19.36 -20.54
N LEU A 513 -0.12 -20.43 -20.39
CA LEU A 513 -1.57 -20.37 -20.51
C LEU A 513 -2.13 -19.28 -19.59
N LEU A 514 -1.82 -19.31 -18.30
CA LEU A 514 -2.35 -18.33 -17.36
C LEU A 514 -1.99 -16.90 -17.77
N LYS A 515 -0.72 -16.64 -18.10
CA LYS A 515 -0.23 -15.32 -18.53
C LYS A 515 -0.97 -14.81 -19.77
N ASP A 516 -0.99 -15.61 -20.83
CA ASP A 516 -1.49 -15.17 -22.13
C ASP A 516 -2.98 -14.82 -22.04
N TYR A 517 -3.79 -15.70 -21.45
CA TYR A 517 -5.22 -15.45 -21.32
C TYR A 517 -5.54 -14.35 -20.30
N ALA A 518 -4.78 -14.25 -19.20
CA ALA A 518 -4.97 -13.19 -18.19
C ALA A 518 -4.72 -11.80 -18.76
N LEU A 519 -3.64 -11.60 -19.53
CA LEU A 519 -3.32 -10.31 -20.13
C LEU A 519 -4.34 -9.90 -21.20
N HIS A 520 -4.98 -10.86 -21.87
CA HIS A 520 -6.06 -10.57 -22.83
C HIS A 520 -7.34 -10.10 -22.14
N VAL A 521 -7.73 -10.74 -21.03
CA VAL A 521 -9.02 -10.44 -20.38
C VAL A 521 -8.93 -9.37 -19.28
N PHE A 522 -7.73 -9.07 -18.79
CA PHE A 522 -7.44 -7.99 -17.84
C PHE A 522 -6.32 -7.05 -18.33
N PRO A 523 -6.46 -6.43 -19.53
CA PRO A 523 -5.36 -5.70 -20.19
C PRO A 523 -4.89 -4.42 -19.47
N LYS A 524 -5.68 -3.93 -18.50
CA LYS A 524 -5.36 -2.72 -17.70
C LYS A 524 -4.78 -3.05 -16.33
N GLN A 525 -4.61 -4.33 -16.00
CA GLN A 525 -4.08 -4.77 -14.71
C GLN A 525 -2.57 -5.00 -14.85
N TYR A 526 -1.80 -3.90 -14.87
CA TYR A 526 -0.39 -3.92 -15.23
C TYR A 526 0.51 -4.75 -14.30
N PHE A 527 0.08 -5.00 -13.06
CA PHE A 527 0.77 -5.91 -12.16
C PHE A 527 0.86 -7.34 -12.70
N LEU A 528 -0.05 -7.73 -13.62
CA LEU A 528 -0.06 -9.04 -14.28
C LEU A 528 1.07 -9.25 -15.29
N TYR A 529 1.82 -8.21 -15.68
CA TYR A 529 3.01 -8.40 -16.51
C TYR A 529 4.10 -9.24 -15.83
N ALA A 530 3.99 -9.45 -14.51
CA ALA A 530 4.84 -10.35 -13.75
C ALA A 530 4.43 -11.84 -13.80
N LEU A 531 3.36 -12.20 -14.50
CA LEU A 531 3.01 -13.59 -14.75
C LEU A 531 4.02 -14.25 -15.72
N GLY A 532 4.20 -15.56 -15.57
CA GLY A 532 5.19 -16.35 -16.34
C GLY A 532 6.62 -16.16 -15.84
#